data_AF-A0A921K1F3-F1
#
_entry.id   AF-A0A921K1F3-F1
#
_cell.length_a   1.000
_cell.length_b   1.000
_cell.length_c   1.000
_cell.angle_alpha   90.00
_cell.angle_beta   90.00
_cell.angle_gamma   90.00
#
_symmetry.space_group_name_H-M   'P 1'
#
loop_
_entity.id
_entity.type
_entity.pdbx_description
1 polymer ?
#
loop_
_entity_poly.entity_id
_entity_poly.type
_entity_poly.pdbx_seq_one_letter_code
_entity_poly.pdbx_strand_id
1 'polypeptide(L)'
;MLNKQWEKILLIICASWQFIDGALTIALGFIKPAKISELQAFSNSVPISSFNGSVGTLFILIGMVNLMIALYFLKHGTINKFIISTIVVEVLFSYFCMDIISVATLVPALIILSLKRKKQNLTQTN
;
A
#
# COMPACT_ATOMS: atom_id res chain seq x y z
N MET A 1 -4.62 -19.12 -15.05
CA MET A 1 -4.50 -18.17 -13.91
C MET A 1 -4.00 -16.78 -14.33
N LEU A 2 -2.85 -16.64 -15.01
CA LEU A 2 -2.32 -15.32 -15.44
C LEU A 2 -3.20 -14.52 -16.42
N ASN A 3 -4.15 -15.14 -17.11
CA ASN A 3 -5.00 -14.43 -18.08
C ASN A 3 -6.10 -13.58 -17.40
N LYS A 4 -6.42 -13.87 -16.13
CA LYS A 4 -7.36 -13.09 -15.33
C LYS A 4 -6.62 -11.89 -14.72
N GLN A 5 -7.29 -10.73 -14.62
CA GLN A 5 -6.74 -9.48 -14.06
C GLN A 5 -6.71 -9.52 -12.52
N TRP A 6 -6.22 -10.62 -11.94
CA TRP A 6 -6.19 -10.81 -10.48
C TRP A 6 -5.31 -9.78 -9.78
N GLU A 7 -4.20 -9.37 -10.40
CA GLU A 7 -3.34 -8.30 -9.91
C GLU A 7 -4.10 -6.98 -9.76
N LYS A 8 -5.02 -6.67 -10.69
CA LYS A 8 -5.83 -5.46 -10.64
C LYS A 8 -6.81 -5.52 -9.47
N ILE A 9 -7.47 -6.66 -9.29
CA ILE A 9 -8.42 -6.87 -8.19
C ILE A 9 -7.70 -6.75 -6.83
N LEU A 10 -6.54 -7.40 -6.70
CA LEU A 10 -5.74 -7.35 -5.47
C LEU A 10 -5.29 -5.92 -5.14
N LEU A 11 -4.82 -5.16 -6.13
CA LEU A 11 -4.44 -3.75 -5.93
C LEU A 11 -5.63 -2.85 -5.57
N ILE A 12 -6.83 -3.11 -6.11
CA ILE A 12 -8.04 -2.38 -5.74
C ILE A 12 -8.46 -2.69 -4.30
N ILE A 13 -8.38 -3.96 -3.89
CA ILE A 13 -8.67 -4.37 -2.51
C ILE A 13 -7.66 -3.73 -1.55
N CYS A 14 -6.37 -3.77 -1.89
CA CYS A 14 -5.31 -3.13 -1.10
C CYS A 14 -5.55 -1.62 -0.97
N ALA A 15 -5.82 -0.92 -2.08
CA ALA A 15 -6.13 0.51 -2.06
C ALA A 15 -7.34 0.83 -1.19
N SER A 16 -8.41 0.04 -1.30
CA SER A 16 -9.60 0.18 -0.45
C SER A 16 -9.27 0.04 1.03
N TRP A 17 -8.44 -0.94 1.37
CA TRP A 17 -7.99 -1.13 2.75
C TRP A 17 -7.13 0.03 3.24
N GLN A 18 -6.17 0.50 2.44
CA GLN A 18 -5.29 1.63 2.80
C GLN A 18 -6.05 2.93 3.03
N PHE A 19 -7.16 3.16 2.31
CA PHE A 19 -8.04 4.29 2.61
C PHE A 19 -8.75 4.15 3.96
N ILE A 20 -9.24 2.95 4.27
CA ILE A 20 -9.90 2.67 5.56
C ILE A 20 -8.88 2.81 6.70
N ASP A 21 -7.73 2.18 6.58
CA ASP A 21 -6.68 2.18 7.60
C ASP A 21 -6.06 3.57 7.80
N GLY A 22 -5.84 4.31 6.71
CA GLY A 22 -5.41 5.70 6.76
C GLY A 22 -6.43 6.60 7.46
N ALA A 23 -7.71 6.45 7.15
CA ALA A 23 -8.78 7.21 7.81
C ALA A 23 -8.89 6.86 9.31
N LEU A 24 -8.80 5.58 9.66
CA LEU A 24 -8.80 5.12 11.05
C LEU A 24 -7.58 5.64 11.82
N THR A 25 -6.39 5.60 11.21
CA THR A 25 -5.15 6.11 11.80
C THR A 25 -5.25 7.61 12.08
N ILE A 26 -5.80 8.39 11.14
CA ILE A 26 -6.06 9.82 11.34
C ILE A 26 -7.05 10.02 12.49
N ALA A 27 -8.19 9.31 12.48
CA ALA A 27 -9.22 9.42 13.51
C ALA A 27 -8.70 9.09 14.91
N LEU A 28 -7.90 8.04 15.05
CA LEU A 28 -7.23 7.65 16.30
C LEU A 28 -6.25 8.73 16.78
N GLY A 29 -5.61 9.47 15.88
CA GLY A 29 -4.76 10.61 16.22
C GLY A 29 -5.49 11.78 16.88
N PHE A 30 -6.80 11.91 16.67
CA PHE A 30 -7.64 12.94 17.31
C PHE A 30 -8.28 12.48 18.62
N ILE A 31 -8.33 11.17 18.88
CA ILE A 31 -8.81 10.63 20.15
C ILE A 31 -7.72 10.84 21.19
N LYS A 32 -7.98 11.70 22.19
CA LYS A 32 -7.03 11.95 23.28
C LYS A 32 -6.66 10.61 23.92
N PRO A 33 -5.36 10.27 24.05
CA PRO A 33 -4.98 9.06 24.74
C PRO A 33 -5.57 9.11 26.14
N ALA A 34 -6.30 8.06 26.52
CA ALA A 34 -6.69 7.85 27.91
C ALA A 34 -5.44 8.00 28.78
N LYS A 35 -5.57 8.65 29.95
CA LYS A 35 -4.48 9.09 30.84
C LYS A 35 -3.52 7.94 31.21
N ILE A 36 -2.63 7.57 30.30
CA ILE A 36 -1.52 6.64 30.51
C ILE A 36 -0.31 7.54 30.66
N SER A 37 0.19 7.63 31.89
CA SER A 37 1.25 8.54 32.33
C SER A 37 2.54 8.45 31.49
N GLU A 38 2.88 7.25 31.01
CA GLU A 38 4.06 7.01 30.15
C GLU A 38 3.88 7.56 28.73
N LEU A 39 2.66 7.49 28.18
CA LEU A 39 2.32 8.04 26.86
C LEU A 39 2.30 9.57 26.87
N GLN A 40 2.03 10.18 28.03
CA GLN A 40 1.95 11.63 28.19
C GLN A 40 3.34 12.30 28.09
N ALA A 41 4.40 11.63 28.57
CA ALA A 41 5.78 12.09 28.41
C ALA A 41 6.24 12.04 26.94
N PHE A 42 5.84 11.01 26.19
CA PHE A 42 6.10 10.89 24.76
C PHE A 42 5.27 11.88 23.93
N SER A 43 4.01 12.11 24.31
CA SER A 43 3.13 13.10 23.67
C SER A 43 3.66 14.54 23.74
N ASN A 44 4.48 14.86 24.72
CA ASN A 44 5.07 16.19 24.88
C ASN A 44 6.31 16.41 24.01
N SER A 45 6.94 15.34 23.50
CA SER A 45 8.14 15.41 22.66
C SER A 45 7.83 15.25 21.16
N VAL A 46 6.80 14.46 20.82
CA VAL A 46 6.23 14.41 19.47
C VAL A 46 4.71 14.48 19.60
N PRO A 47 4.03 15.48 19.02
CA PRO A 47 2.57 15.52 19.06
C PRO A 47 2.03 14.29 18.32
N ILE A 48 1.54 13.31 19.09
CA ILE A 48 1.05 12.01 18.60
C ILE A 48 -0.06 12.22 17.54
N SER A 49 -0.85 13.29 17.70
CA SER A 49 -1.87 13.70 16.73
C SER A 49 -1.27 14.09 15.37
N SER A 50 -0.12 14.77 15.35
CA SER A 50 0.58 15.15 14.11
C SER A 50 1.23 13.94 13.45
N PHE A 51 1.83 13.03 14.24
CA PHE A 51 2.45 11.81 13.72
C PHE A 51 1.40 10.88 13.08
N ASN A 52 0.32 10.56 13.80
CA ASN A 52 -0.77 9.73 13.27
C ASN A 52 -1.44 10.37 12.04
N GLY A 53 -1.62 11.70 12.05
CA GLY A 53 -2.09 12.44 10.89
C GLY A 53 -1.20 12.24 9.66
N SER A 54 0.12 12.36 9.82
CA SER A 54 1.07 12.14 8.72
C SER A 54 1.13 10.69 8.24
N VAL A 55 1.11 9.71 9.14
CA VAL A 55 1.13 8.27 8.78
C VAL A 55 -0.16 7.88 8.06
N GLY A 56 -1.33 8.31 8.56
CA GLY A 56 -2.59 8.02 7.90
C GLY A 56 -2.74 8.74 6.55
N THR A 57 -2.19 9.95 6.40
CA THR A 57 -2.13 10.62 5.08
C THR A 57 -1.23 9.84 4.11
N LEU A 58 -0.10 9.31 4.58
CA LEU A 58 0.78 8.45 3.78
C LEU A 58 0.04 7.20 3.28
N PHE A 59 -0.74 6.52 4.13
CA PHE A 59 -1.53 5.37 3.71
C PHE A 59 -2.54 5.73 2.62
N ILE A 60 -3.23 6.86 2.74
CA ILE A 60 -4.16 7.33 1.70
C ILE A 60 -3.42 7.58 0.39
N LEU A 61 -2.26 8.24 0.42
CA LEU A 61 -1.46 8.50 -0.78
C LEU A 61 -0.99 7.21 -1.45
N ILE A 62 -0.53 6.23 -0.67
CA ILE A 62 -0.13 4.92 -1.17
C ILE A 62 -1.34 4.20 -1.78
N GLY A 63 -2.51 4.26 -1.13
CA GLY A 63 -3.78 3.75 -1.67
C GLY A 63 -4.15 4.36 -3.02
N MET A 64 -3.94 5.66 -3.20
CA MET A 64 -4.15 6.32 -4.50
C MET A 64 -3.16 5.80 -5.56
N VAL A 65 -1.89 5.60 -5.20
CA VAL A 65 -0.89 5.05 -6.12
C VAL A 65 -1.29 3.65 -6.60
N ASN A 66 -1.71 2.76 -5.69
CA ASN A 66 -2.20 1.43 -6.03
C ASN A 66 -3.42 1.45 -6.93
N LEU A 67 -4.39 2.32 -6.62
CA LEU A 67 -5.58 2.47 -7.44
C LEU A 67 -5.22 2.98 -8.85
N MET A 68 -4.27 3.92 -8.96
CA MET A 68 -3.78 4.44 -10.23
C MET A 68 -3.05 3.35 -11.03
N ILE A 69 -2.24 2.51 -10.39
CA ILE A 69 -1.60 1.36 -11.04
C ILE A 69 -2.66 0.38 -11.57
N ALA A 70 -3.66 0.07 -10.75
CA ALA A 70 -4.74 -0.85 -11.08
C ALA A 70 -5.62 -0.38 -12.24
N LEU A 71 -6.02 0.90 -12.24
CA LEU A 71 -6.97 1.44 -13.21
C LEU A 71 -6.31 1.94 -14.50
N TYR A 72 -5.12 2.53 -14.39
CA TYR A 72 -4.46 3.19 -15.50
C TYR A 72 -3.32 2.35 -16.07
N PHE A 73 -2.29 2.05 -15.27
CA PHE A 73 -1.07 1.42 -15.80
C PHE A 73 -1.27 -0.02 -16.26
N LEU A 74 -2.05 -0.81 -15.54
CA LEU A 74 -2.36 -2.18 -15.94
C LEU A 74 -3.28 -2.27 -17.17
N LYS A 75 -3.95 -1.17 -17.55
CA LYS A 75 -4.78 -1.10 -18.77
C LYS A 75 -3.95 -0.93 -20.04
N HIS A 76 -2.79 -0.28 -19.95
CA HIS A 76 -1.91 0.01 -21.09
C HIS A 76 -1.01 -1.16 -21.51
N GLY A 77 -1.20 -2.34 -20.92
CA GLY A 77 -0.62 -3.60 -21.39
C GLY A 77 0.86 -3.79 -21.08
N THR A 78 1.69 -2.76 -21.08
CA THR A 78 3.13 -2.87 -20.79
C THR A 78 3.43 -2.69 -19.30
N ILE A 79 3.97 -3.74 -18.66
CA ILE A 79 4.32 -3.69 -17.23
C ILE A 79 5.72 -3.09 -17.07
N ASN A 80 5.76 -1.84 -16.62
CA ASN A 80 7.02 -1.14 -16.36
C ASN A 80 7.74 -1.70 -15.12
N LYS A 81 9.08 -1.71 -15.14
CA LYS A 81 9.93 -2.05 -13.97
C LYS A 81 9.61 -1.18 -12.76
N PHE A 82 9.30 0.09 -12.99
CA PHE A 82 8.99 1.03 -11.92
C PHE A 82 7.77 0.61 -11.11
N ILE A 83 6.73 0.05 -11.74
CA ILE A 83 5.53 -0.45 -11.05
C ILE A 83 5.88 -1.54 -10.05
N ILE A 84 6.72 -2.50 -10.48
CA ILE A 84 7.19 -3.58 -9.61
C ILE A 84 8.02 -3.01 -8.45
N SER A 85 8.91 -2.05 -8.73
CA SER A 85 9.73 -1.42 -7.69
C SER A 85 8.89 -0.67 -6.66
N THR A 86 7.85 0.03 -7.09
CA THR A 86 6.92 0.74 -6.20
C THR A 86 6.20 -0.24 -5.27
N ILE A 87 5.65 -1.32 -5.80
CA ILE A 87 4.95 -2.34 -5.01
C ILE A 87 5.91 -3.03 -4.01
N VAL A 88 7.19 -3.24 -4.37
CA VAL A 88 8.19 -3.79 -3.44
C VAL A 88 8.43 -2.85 -2.25
N VAL A 89 8.65 -1.55 -2.53
CA VAL A 89 8.85 -0.55 -1.47
C VAL A 89 7.63 -0.50 -0.56
N GLU A 90 6.45 -0.62 -1.14
CA GLU A 90 5.19 -0.60 -0.42
C GLU A 90 4.98 -1.82 0.47
N VAL A 91 5.36 -3.03 0.01
CA VAL A 91 5.34 -4.24 0.85
C VAL A 91 6.24 -4.06 2.07
N LEU A 92 7.43 -3.48 1.89
CA LEU A 92 8.36 -3.21 3.00
C LEU A 92 7.78 -2.19 3.98
N PHE A 93 7.18 -1.11 3.46
CA PHE A 93 6.54 -0.10 4.30
C PHE A 93 5.34 -0.66 5.06
N SER A 94 4.48 -1.42 4.39
CA SER A 94 3.32 -2.09 5.00
C SER A 94 3.74 -3.08 6.08
N TYR A 95 4.83 -3.82 5.85
CA TYR A 95 5.41 -4.71 6.86
C TYR A 95 5.92 -3.93 8.08
N PHE A 96 6.62 -2.81 7.86
CA PHE A 96 7.11 -1.95 8.95
C PHE A 96 5.96 -1.36 9.79
N CYS A 97 4.87 -0.96 9.15
CA CYS A 97 3.67 -0.46 9.81
C CYS A 97 2.77 -1.55 10.40
N MET A 98 3.17 -2.83 10.30
CA MET A 98 2.35 -4.00 10.68
C MET A 98 0.98 -4.07 9.98
N ASP A 99 0.85 -3.49 8.78
CA ASP A 99 -0.36 -3.59 7.97
C ASP A 99 -0.41 -4.93 7.22
N ILE A 100 -0.88 -5.95 7.94
CA ILE A 100 -0.95 -7.34 7.47
C ILE A 100 -1.82 -7.49 6.22
N ILE A 101 -2.91 -6.71 6.12
CA ILE A 101 -3.86 -6.83 5.01
C ILE A 101 -3.24 -6.28 3.72
N SER A 102 -2.52 -5.15 3.80
CA SER A 102 -1.75 -4.65 2.66
C SER A 102 -0.65 -5.63 2.25
N VAL A 103 0.11 -6.21 3.19
CA VAL A 103 1.13 -7.22 2.85
C VAL A 103 0.51 -8.46 2.18
N ALA A 104 -0.60 -8.98 2.74
CA ALA A 104 -1.27 -10.17 2.24
C ALA A 104 -1.85 -9.99 0.83
N THR A 105 -2.19 -8.77 0.43
CA THR A 105 -2.72 -8.45 -0.90
C THR A 105 -1.63 -8.07 -1.90
N LEU A 106 -0.63 -7.29 -1.46
CA LEU A 106 0.47 -6.82 -2.31
C LEU A 106 1.46 -7.92 -2.70
N VAL A 107 1.80 -8.85 -1.80
CA VAL A 107 2.76 -9.92 -2.10
C VAL A 107 2.28 -10.82 -3.25
N PRO A 108 1.03 -11.35 -3.23
CA PRO A 108 0.50 -12.08 -4.37
C PRO A 108 0.42 -11.23 -5.65
N ALA A 109 0.02 -9.95 -5.54
CA ALA A 109 -0.04 -9.05 -6.68
C ALA A 109 1.34 -8.87 -7.33
N LEU A 110 2.38 -8.66 -6.52
CA LEU A 110 3.77 -8.51 -6.94
C LEU A 110 4.27 -9.75 -7.69
N ILE A 111 3.97 -10.94 -7.19
CA ILE A 111 4.35 -12.22 -7.84
C ILE A 111 3.68 -12.31 -9.21
N ILE A 112 2.37 -12.04 -9.30
CA ILE A 112 1.61 -12.11 -10.56
C ILE A 112 2.15 -11.10 -11.58
N LEU A 113 2.39 -9.85 -11.17
CA LEU A 113 2.97 -8.79 -12.00
C LEU A 113 4.36 -9.16 -12.51
N SER A 114 5.21 -9.71 -11.64
CA SER A 114 6.57 -10.13 -11.99
C SER A 114 6.57 -11.25 -13.03
N LEU A 115 5.69 -12.24 -12.85
CA LEU A 115 5.51 -13.34 -13.82
C LEU A 115 4.97 -12.84 -15.16
N LYS A 116 3.98 -11.93 -15.16
CA LYS A 116 3.44 -11.32 -16.38
C LYS A 116 4.52 -10.55 -17.16
N ARG A 117 5.33 -9.76 -16.46
CA ARG A 117 6.43 -9.02 -17.08
C ARG A 117 7.51 -9.94 -17.65
N LYS A 118 7.89 -11.00 -16.93
CA LYS A 118 8.85 -12.01 -17.43
C LYS A 118 8.33 -12.65 -18.73
N LYS A 119 7.04 -12.99 -18.77
CA LYS A 119 6.39 -13.52 -19.99
C LYS A 119 6.45 -12.52 -21.15
N GLN A 120 6.16 -11.23 -20.91
CA GLN A 120 6.24 -10.20 -21.95
C GLN A 120 7.64 -10.07 -22.55
N ASN A 121 8.67 -10.06 -21.71
CA ASN A 121 10.05 -9.99 -22.19
C ASN A 121 10.44 -11.20 -23.05
N LEU A 122 10.04 -12.41 -22.64
CA LEU A 122 10.32 -13.64 -23.39
C LEU A 122 9.63 -13.68 -24.76
N THR A 123 8.43 -13.10 -24.88
CA THR A 123 7.70 -13.03 -26.15
C THR A 123 8.24 -11.95 -27.10
N GLN A 124 8.96 -10.94 -26.60
CA GLN A 124 9.59 -9.91 -27.44
C GLN A 124 10.97 -10.30 -27.98
N THR A 125 11.60 -11.34 -27.42
CA THR A 125 12.91 -11.86 -27.86
C THR A 125 12.82 -13.01 -28.88
N ASN A 126 11.62 -13.45 -29.25
CA ASN A 126 11.36 -14.46 -30.29
C ASN A 126 10.65 -13.80 -31.47
#